data_AF-A0A9E3VR99-F1
#
_entry.id   AF-A0A9E3VR99-F1
#
_cell.length_a   1.000
_cell.length_b   1.000
_cell.length_c   1.000
_cell.angle_alpha   90.00
_cell.angle_beta   90.00
_cell.angle_gamma   90.00
#
_symmetry.space_group_name_H-M   'P 1'
#
loop_
_entity.id
_entity.type
_entity.pdbx_description
1 polymer ?
#
loop_
_entity_poly.entity_id
_entity_poly.type
_entity_poly.pdbx_seq_one_letter_code
_entity_poly.pdbx_strand_id
1 'polypeptide(L)'
;MQSLSRRDFLKSTALSAVVAGGLAHAQEAPRRKPNVLLILTDDQGYGDLGCLGNPHLKTPNIDALYAQSTRLTQYHNCPVCAPTRASLMTGRYNYRTCAIDTYRGRAMMHPDEVTLAEMLVGAGYRTGIFGKWHLGDCFPMRAMDKGFQESLVIRGGGLMQPSDPPGSGGYFNPILSNNGSLEPHSGYCTDIFADAAIRFIESHANEPFFCYFPTNAPHTPLLVDDKYVAPYTAMGLPESIAKMYGMIANLDENVGRLLQTLDRLQIADNTIVVFMTDNGAQTGGEKDRFNAHMRGAKGTVYQGGIRVPCFIRYPKELTAGRDIDRVAAHIDIAPTLLDACDVHSPNTVKFDGKSLWALLTGSSTESGWQDRTLFFQWHRGDVPEPYNNCAVRTQQYKLVNGVELYDLSADPGEERDIASEHNEQVAQMRRDYEAWLQDVSSTRGYAPPRIVVGDPHANPVYLTLQDQRSGEAPAGPNGGFWSIEVTVKGNYAAKLVFSGEDVRDPPEPWEAHLVIGGVHVRQPLRDSKTDCEFRPISLPSGPASLRAWIESKGIPRTARYVDLSLIS
;
A
#
# COMPACT_ATOMS: atom_id res chain seq x y z
N MET A 1 -75.46 -60.77 -20.58
CA MET A 1 -74.51 -59.89 -19.86
C MET A 1 -73.12 -60.22 -20.34
N GLN A 2 -72.45 -59.23 -20.92
CA GLN A 2 -71.30 -59.39 -21.82
C GLN A 2 -70.00 -59.70 -21.09
N SER A 3 -69.20 -60.59 -21.69
CA SER A 3 -67.85 -60.98 -21.28
C SER A 3 -66.82 -59.91 -21.64
N LEU A 4 -66.06 -59.43 -20.66
CA LEU A 4 -64.88 -58.59 -20.88
C LEU A 4 -63.75 -59.45 -21.50
N SER A 5 -63.12 -58.91 -22.54
CA SER A 5 -62.12 -59.63 -23.33
C SER A 5 -60.70 -59.43 -22.80
N ARG A 6 -59.80 -60.39 -23.08
CA ARG A 6 -58.36 -60.36 -22.76
C ARG A 6 -57.59 -59.12 -23.30
N ARG A 7 -58.20 -58.28 -24.15
CA ARG A 7 -57.60 -57.03 -24.66
C ARG A 7 -57.73 -55.84 -23.70
N ASP A 8 -58.62 -55.91 -22.70
CA ASP A 8 -58.82 -54.81 -21.75
C ASP A 8 -57.90 -54.90 -20.52
N PHE A 9 -57.31 -56.07 -20.25
CA PHE A 9 -56.35 -56.28 -19.15
C PHE A 9 -54.93 -55.80 -19.48
N LEU A 10 -54.59 -55.64 -20.77
CA LEU A 10 -53.25 -55.22 -21.21
C LEU A 10 -53.09 -53.70 -21.39
N LYS A 11 -54.13 -52.89 -21.14
CA LYS A 11 -54.05 -51.42 -21.18
C LYS A 11 -53.88 -50.77 -19.80
N SER A 12 -53.97 -51.53 -18.70
CA SER A 12 -53.84 -51.01 -17.33
C SER A 12 -52.52 -51.35 -16.63
N THR A 13 -51.57 -52.01 -17.29
CA THR A 13 -50.25 -52.34 -16.73
C THR A 13 -49.08 -51.78 -17.55
N ALA A 14 -49.20 -50.54 -18.02
CA ALA A 14 -48.11 -49.83 -18.71
C ALA A 14 -47.66 -48.54 -18.01
N LEU A 15 -48.04 -48.32 -16.74
CA LEU A 15 -47.64 -47.10 -16.01
C LEU A 15 -47.33 -47.37 -14.53
N SER A 16 -46.41 -48.29 -14.25
CA SER A 16 -45.77 -48.41 -12.92
C SER A 16 -44.43 -49.12 -13.04
N ALA A 17 -43.58 -48.59 -13.92
CA ALA A 17 -42.13 -48.73 -13.79
C ALA A 17 -41.57 -47.31 -13.63
N VAL A 18 -41.96 -46.64 -12.54
CA VAL A 18 -41.20 -45.47 -12.07
C VAL A 18 -39.89 -46.05 -11.59
N VAL A 19 -38.88 -45.89 -12.44
CA VAL A 19 -37.47 -46.02 -12.12
C VAL A 19 -37.24 -45.30 -10.79
N ALA A 20 -37.05 -46.06 -9.71
CA ALA A 20 -36.44 -45.58 -8.48
C ALA A 20 -34.94 -45.36 -8.75
N GLY A 21 -34.64 -44.52 -9.74
CA GLY A 21 -33.36 -43.86 -9.87
C GLY A 21 -33.43 -42.70 -8.90
N GLY A 22 -32.94 -42.91 -7.68
CA GLY A 22 -32.70 -41.83 -6.77
C GLY A 22 -31.87 -40.79 -7.50
N LEU A 23 -32.50 -39.67 -7.86
CA LEU A 23 -31.81 -38.43 -8.14
C LEU A 23 -31.14 -38.05 -6.83
N ALA A 24 -29.96 -38.60 -6.60
CA ALA A 24 -28.98 -37.96 -5.75
C ALA A 24 -28.81 -36.57 -6.36
N HIS A 25 -29.53 -35.59 -5.80
CA HIS A 25 -29.10 -34.21 -5.90
C HIS A 25 -27.68 -34.24 -5.36
N ALA A 26 -26.70 -34.20 -6.28
CA ALA A 26 -25.36 -33.84 -5.93
C ALA A 26 -25.51 -32.47 -5.28
N GLN A 27 -25.51 -32.47 -3.95
CA GLN A 27 -25.53 -31.26 -3.16
C GLN A 27 -24.26 -30.54 -3.60
N GLU A 28 -24.44 -29.47 -4.39
CA GLU A 28 -23.31 -28.68 -4.88
C GLU A 28 -22.50 -28.31 -3.65
N ALA A 29 -21.25 -28.79 -3.58
CA ALA A 29 -20.40 -28.51 -2.43
C ALA A 29 -20.40 -26.99 -2.25
N PRO A 30 -20.62 -26.49 -1.01
CA PRO A 30 -20.77 -25.05 -0.78
C PRO A 30 -19.60 -24.33 -1.45
N ARG A 31 -19.92 -23.39 -2.34
CA ARG A 31 -18.93 -22.72 -3.19
C ARG A 31 -17.93 -22.02 -2.27
N ARG A 32 -16.74 -22.60 -2.14
CA ARG A 32 -15.70 -22.07 -1.25
C ARG A 32 -15.35 -20.66 -1.72
N LYS A 33 -15.45 -19.68 -0.81
CA LYS A 33 -15.04 -18.29 -1.08
C LYS A 33 -13.61 -18.27 -1.65
N PRO A 34 -13.29 -17.38 -2.60
CA PRO A 34 -11.97 -17.34 -3.19
C PRO A 34 -10.92 -16.86 -2.17
N ASN A 35 -9.70 -17.36 -2.31
CA ASN A 35 -8.55 -16.73 -1.66
C ASN A 35 -8.14 -15.48 -2.45
N VAL A 36 -7.41 -14.57 -1.81
CA VAL A 36 -6.86 -13.37 -2.44
C VAL A 36 -5.37 -13.27 -2.15
N LEU A 37 -4.56 -13.18 -3.20
CA LEU A 37 -3.14 -12.80 -3.15
C LEU A 37 -2.99 -11.44 -3.86
N LEU A 38 -2.71 -10.39 -3.10
CA LEU A 38 -2.47 -9.04 -3.61
C LEU A 38 -0.98 -8.73 -3.55
N ILE A 39 -0.33 -8.69 -4.71
CA ILE A 39 1.08 -8.37 -4.88
C ILE A 39 1.18 -6.87 -5.22
N LEU A 40 1.91 -6.12 -4.39
CA LEU A 40 2.16 -4.70 -4.60
C LEU A 40 3.65 -4.40 -4.54
N THR A 41 4.21 -3.81 -5.58
CA THR A 41 5.64 -3.44 -5.62
C THR A 41 5.82 -1.93 -5.39
N ASP A 42 7.02 -1.49 -4.99
CA ASP A 42 7.29 -0.13 -4.50
C ASP A 42 8.27 0.58 -5.45
N ASP A 43 7.84 1.69 -6.07
CA ASP A 43 8.62 2.48 -7.05
C ASP A 43 8.97 1.78 -8.37
N GLN A 44 8.30 0.67 -8.68
CA GLN A 44 8.34 0.04 -10.00
C GLN A 44 7.37 0.77 -10.94
N GLY A 45 7.87 1.33 -12.03
CA GLY A 45 7.06 2.00 -13.03
C GLY A 45 6.47 1.04 -14.06
N TYR A 46 5.63 1.58 -14.93
CA TYR A 46 4.97 0.84 -15.99
C TYR A 46 5.95 0.17 -16.97
N GLY A 47 7.04 0.84 -17.29
CA GLY A 47 8.07 0.32 -18.20
C GLY A 47 8.98 -0.74 -17.58
N ASP A 48 8.88 -1.04 -16.28
CA ASP A 48 9.80 -1.96 -15.61
C ASP A 48 9.31 -3.41 -15.59
N LEU A 49 8.74 -3.87 -16.72
CA LEU A 49 8.32 -5.26 -16.93
C LEU A 49 8.57 -5.67 -18.39
N GLY A 50 9.02 -6.91 -18.60
CA GLY A 50 9.23 -7.46 -19.94
C GLY A 50 7.94 -7.47 -20.77
N CYS A 51 6.83 -7.90 -20.16
CA CYS A 51 5.51 -7.91 -20.79
C CYS A 51 4.95 -6.53 -21.17
N LEU A 52 5.55 -5.44 -20.71
CA LEU A 52 5.16 -4.06 -21.02
C LEU A 52 6.19 -3.33 -21.89
N GLY A 53 7.07 -4.10 -22.56
CA GLY A 53 7.95 -3.60 -23.61
C GLY A 53 9.34 -3.19 -23.13
N ASN A 54 9.73 -3.52 -21.88
CA ASN A 54 11.11 -3.31 -21.47
C ASN A 54 12.07 -4.14 -22.33
N PRO A 55 13.05 -3.53 -23.02
CA PRO A 55 13.92 -4.26 -23.95
C PRO A 55 15.03 -5.07 -23.27
N HIS A 56 15.27 -4.86 -21.97
CA HIS A 56 16.43 -5.44 -21.26
C HIS A 56 16.03 -6.31 -20.06
N LEU A 57 15.06 -5.83 -19.27
CA LEU A 57 14.60 -6.51 -18.07
C LEU A 57 13.87 -7.81 -18.43
N LYS A 58 14.10 -8.85 -17.63
CA LYS A 58 13.46 -10.16 -17.80
C LYS A 58 12.67 -10.48 -16.54
N THR A 59 11.37 -10.69 -16.69
CA THR A 59 10.43 -10.97 -15.61
C THR A 59 9.54 -12.17 -15.97
N PRO A 60 10.12 -13.37 -16.21
CA PRO A 60 9.37 -14.48 -16.78
C PRO A 60 8.15 -14.93 -15.96
N ASN A 61 8.19 -14.82 -14.63
CA ASN A 61 7.06 -15.23 -13.79
C ASN A 61 5.92 -14.20 -13.81
N ILE A 62 6.26 -12.91 -13.75
CA ILE A 62 5.31 -11.82 -13.84
C ILE A 62 4.75 -11.71 -15.27
N ASP A 63 5.57 -11.96 -16.30
CA ASP A 63 5.15 -12.01 -17.70
C ASP A 63 4.15 -13.16 -17.95
N ALA A 64 4.40 -14.34 -17.34
CA ALA A 64 3.46 -15.45 -17.38
C ALA A 64 2.15 -15.11 -16.63
N LEU A 65 2.23 -14.47 -15.46
CA LEU A 65 1.06 -14.00 -14.73
C LEU A 65 0.25 -13.01 -15.58
N TYR A 66 0.91 -12.06 -16.23
CA TYR A 66 0.30 -11.08 -17.13
C TYR A 66 -0.46 -11.76 -18.28
N ALA A 67 0.15 -12.76 -18.93
CA ALA A 67 -0.49 -13.52 -20.01
C ALA A 67 -1.73 -14.32 -19.54
N GLN A 68 -1.75 -14.75 -18.29
CA GLN A 68 -2.86 -15.50 -17.67
C GLN A 68 -3.95 -14.60 -17.08
N SER A 69 -3.78 -13.29 -17.11
CA SER A 69 -4.64 -12.34 -16.40
C SER A 69 -5.62 -11.62 -17.32
N THR A 70 -6.70 -11.11 -16.74
CA THR A 70 -7.40 -9.93 -17.27
C THR A 70 -6.62 -8.67 -16.86
N ARG A 71 -6.45 -7.71 -17.77
CA ARG A 71 -5.51 -6.60 -17.63
C ARG A 71 -6.24 -5.26 -17.69
N LEU A 72 -5.97 -4.37 -16.73
CA LEU A 72 -6.50 -3.01 -16.72
C LEU A 72 -5.47 -2.10 -17.39
N THR A 73 -5.69 -1.73 -18.66
CA THR A 73 -4.71 -0.97 -19.46
C THR A 73 -4.68 0.51 -19.11
N GLN A 74 -5.72 1.03 -18.46
CA GLN A 74 -5.89 2.43 -18.04
C GLN A 74 -6.02 2.55 -16.51
N TYR A 75 -5.11 1.91 -15.78
CA TYR A 75 -5.13 1.87 -14.31
C TYR A 75 -4.18 2.90 -13.68
N HIS A 76 -4.67 3.59 -12.63
CA HIS A 76 -3.99 4.75 -12.07
C HIS A 76 -3.93 4.78 -10.53
N ASN A 77 -2.81 5.29 -10.04
CA ASN A 77 -2.49 5.45 -8.63
C ASN A 77 -2.26 6.91 -8.23
N CYS A 78 -2.11 7.18 -6.94
CA CYS A 78 -1.47 8.41 -6.51
C CYS A 78 0.00 8.43 -6.99
N PRO A 79 0.63 9.61 -7.13
CA PRO A 79 2.00 9.70 -7.63
C PRO A 79 3.05 9.26 -6.59
N VAL A 80 2.64 8.81 -5.41
CA VAL A 80 3.50 8.35 -4.31
C VAL A 80 2.83 7.24 -3.48
N CYS A 81 3.65 6.49 -2.75
CA CYS A 81 3.33 5.23 -2.10
C CYS A 81 2.24 5.29 -1.01
N ALA A 82 2.43 6.06 0.07
CA ALA A 82 1.50 6.04 1.22
C ALA A 82 0.05 6.46 0.86
N PRO A 83 -0.18 7.56 0.10
CA PRO A 83 -1.50 7.88 -0.43
C PRO A 83 -2.15 6.76 -1.24
N THR A 84 -1.39 6.09 -2.12
CA THR A 84 -1.91 4.93 -2.88
C THR A 84 -2.30 3.80 -1.93
N ARG A 85 -1.43 3.45 -0.97
CA ARG A 85 -1.64 2.33 -0.04
C ARG A 85 -2.88 2.55 0.83
N ALA A 86 -3.09 3.77 1.32
CA ALA A 86 -4.26 4.12 2.12
C ALA A 86 -5.55 3.98 1.30
N SER A 87 -5.55 4.54 0.10
CA SER A 87 -6.68 4.49 -0.82
C SER A 87 -6.98 3.07 -1.32
N LEU A 88 -5.94 2.26 -1.55
CA LEU A 88 -6.03 0.85 -1.92
C LEU A 88 -6.71 0.02 -0.82
N MET A 89 -6.31 0.24 0.43
CA MET A 89 -6.86 -0.50 1.58
C MET A 89 -8.27 -0.04 1.96
N THR A 90 -8.67 1.19 1.66
CA THR A 90 -9.95 1.76 2.13
C THR A 90 -10.99 1.94 1.03
N GLY A 91 -10.59 1.92 -0.24
CA GLY A 91 -11.43 2.28 -1.39
C GLY A 91 -11.87 3.75 -1.41
N ARG A 92 -11.13 4.62 -0.70
CA ARG A 92 -11.44 6.04 -0.48
C ARG A 92 -10.25 6.90 -0.90
N TYR A 93 -10.48 8.12 -1.35
CA TYR A 93 -9.39 9.02 -1.70
C TYR A 93 -8.52 9.35 -0.48
N ASN A 94 -7.21 9.45 -0.71
CA ASN A 94 -6.18 9.66 0.30
C ASN A 94 -6.46 10.85 1.24
N TYR A 95 -7.07 11.93 0.73
CA TYR A 95 -7.46 13.09 1.53
C TYR A 95 -8.51 12.80 2.59
N ARG A 96 -9.39 11.82 2.38
CA ARG A 96 -10.32 11.36 3.42
C ARG A 96 -9.65 10.52 4.50
N THR A 97 -8.54 9.86 4.14
CA THR A 97 -7.80 8.93 5.01
C THR A 97 -6.74 9.62 5.87
N CYS A 98 -6.46 10.91 5.64
CA CYS A 98 -5.36 11.69 6.22
C CYS A 98 -3.93 11.24 5.83
N ALA A 99 -3.77 10.13 5.11
CA ALA A 99 -2.48 9.72 4.53
C ALA A 99 -2.21 10.50 3.22
N ILE A 100 -1.68 11.72 3.35
CA ILE A 100 -1.54 12.68 2.24
C ILE A 100 -0.13 12.75 1.65
N ASP A 101 0.88 12.23 2.33
CA ASP A 101 2.28 12.24 1.87
C ASP A 101 3.11 11.11 2.54
N THR A 102 4.40 10.99 2.23
CA THR A 102 5.19 9.78 2.57
C THR A 102 5.95 9.83 3.89
N TYR A 103 5.98 10.96 4.61
CA TYR A 103 6.84 11.20 5.78
C TYR A 103 6.35 12.39 6.62
N ARG A 104 7.02 12.70 7.74
CA ARG A 104 6.65 13.73 8.73
C ARG A 104 5.22 13.53 9.27
N GLY A 105 4.87 12.29 9.52
CA GLY A 105 3.58 11.86 10.03
C GLY A 105 2.47 11.83 8.99
N ARG A 106 2.71 12.32 7.77
CA ARG A 106 1.70 12.42 6.70
C ARG A 106 1.36 11.10 6.04
N ALA A 107 2.11 10.04 6.36
CA ALA A 107 1.82 8.68 5.92
C ALA A 107 0.84 7.97 6.86
N MET A 108 0.57 8.52 8.06
CA MET A 108 -0.31 7.89 9.02
C MET A 108 -1.77 7.98 8.57
N MET A 109 -2.39 6.83 8.35
CA MET A 109 -3.81 6.73 8.03
C MET A 109 -4.64 6.92 9.29
N HIS A 110 -5.73 7.69 9.18
CA HIS A 110 -6.59 7.97 10.32
C HIS A 110 -7.13 6.67 10.97
N PRO A 111 -7.06 6.52 12.31
CA PRO A 111 -7.54 5.35 13.06
C PRO A 111 -8.94 4.85 12.74
N ASP A 112 -9.88 5.75 12.41
CA ASP A 112 -11.26 5.35 12.10
C ASP A 112 -11.48 4.78 10.69
N GLU A 113 -10.49 4.84 9.78
CA GLU A 113 -10.65 4.24 8.46
C GLU A 113 -10.68 2.71 8.58
N VAL A 114 -11.67 2.09 7.91
CA VAL A 114 -11.86 0.64 7.88
C VAL A 114 -11.21 0.08 6.64
N THR A 115 -10.28 -0.84 6.82
CA THR A 115 -9.52 -1.45 5.73
C THR A 115 -10.21 -2.66 5.12
N LEU A 116 -9.78 -3.03 3.91
CA LEU A 116 -10.14 -4.25 3.22
C LEU A 116 -9.85 -5.49 4.09
N ALA A 117 -8.73 -5.49 4.81
CA ALA A 117 -8.39 -6.58 5.72
C ALA A 117 -9.42 -6.71 6.85
N GLU A 118 -9.81 -5.61 7.51
CA GLU A 118 -10.86 -5.62 8.55
C GLU A 118 -12.22 -6.10 8.01
N MET A 119 -12.59 -5.65 6.80
CA MET A 119 -13.84 -6.08 6.15
C MET A 119 -13.82 -7.58 5.83
N LEU A 120 -12.68 -8.12 5.37
CA LEU A 120 -12.52 -9.54 5.09
C LEU A 120 -12.46 -10.40 6.36
N VAL A 121 -11.81 -9.93 7.43
CA VAL A 121 -11.83 -10.59 8.75
C VAL A 121 -13.28 -10.74 9.24
N GLY A 122 -14.10 -9.68 9.12
CA GLY A 122 -15.51 -9.72 9.47
C GLY A 122 -16.32 -10.77 8.68
N ALA A 123 -15.82 -11.20 7.52
CA ALA A 123 -16.42 -12.21 6.64
C ALA A 123 -15.80 -13.61 6.77
N GLY A 124 -14.91 -13.81 7.76
CA GLY A 124 -14.29 -15.10 8.09
C GLY A 124 -12.98 -15.38 7.36
N TYR A 125 -12.34 -14.38 6.75
CA TYR A 125 -11.03 -14.57 6.12
C TYR A 125 -9.91 -14.57 7.16
N ARG A 126 -8.87 -15.37 6.86
CA ARG A 126 -7.55 -15.21 7.45
C ARG A 126 -6.78 -14.12 6.71
N THR A 127 -6.12 -13.22 7.42
CA THR A 127 -5.44 -12.06 6.80
C THR A 127 -3.97 -11.99 7.19
N GLY A 128 -3.11 -11.84 6.18
CA GLY A 128 -1.66 -11.79 6.32
C GLY A 128 -1.06 -10.65 5.52
N ILE A 129 -0.07 -9.94 6.08
CA ILE A 129 0.74 -8.93 5.36
C ILE A 129 2.23 -9.17 5.54
N PHE A 130 2.97 -9.14 4.42
CA PHE A 130 4.40 -9.45 4.41
C PHE A 130 5.14 -8.43 3.55
N GLY A 131 5.77 -7.42 4.19
CA GLY A 131 6.50 -6.34 3.51
C GLY A 131 6.24 -4.94 4.07
N LYS A 132 5.88 -3.99 3.21
CA LYS A 132 5.70 -2.57 3.52
C LYS A 132 4.25 -2.21 3.81
N TRP A 133 3.99 -1.79 5.05
CA TRP A 133 2.70 -1.22 5.45
C TRP A 133 2.60 0.26 5.10
N HIS A 134 3.44 1.09 5.74
CA HIS A 134 3.57 2.54 5.50
C HIS A 134 2.29 3.36 5.73
N LEU A 135 1.38 2.88 6.59
CA LEU A 135 0.15 3.60 6.98
C LEU A 135 0.08 3.94 8.48
N GLY A 136 1.22 3.83 9.17
CA GLY A 136 1.38 4.13 10.59
C GLY A 136 2.08 2.98 11.33
N ASP A 137 3.09 3.31 12.14
CA ASP A 137 3.87 2.33 12.92
C ASP A 137 3.41 2.23 14.39
N CYS A 138 2.41 3.02 14.79
CA CYS A 138 1.93 3.14 16.16
C CYS A 138 0.48 2.69 16.29
N PHE A 139 0.08 2.19 17.46
CA PHE A 139 -1.32 1.89 17.75
C PHE A 139 -2.20 3.15 17.58
N PRO A 140 -3.43 3.03 17.05
CA PRO A 140 -4.09 1.84 16.48
C PRO A 140 -3.96 1.76 14.94
N MET A 141 -2.83 2.19 14.38
CA MET A 141 -2.61 2.29 12.93
C MET A 141 -1.68 1.21 12.36
N ARG A 142 -1.12 0.33 13.21
CA ARG A 142 -0.25 -0.76 12.75
C ARG A 142 -1.06 -1.73 11.90
N ALA A 143 -0.40 -2.47 11.02
CA ALA A 143 -1.06 -3.51 10.22
C ALA A 143 -1.91 -4.48 11.08
N MET A 144 -1.39 -4.92 12.22
CA MET A 144 -2.10 -5.79 13.16
C MET A 144 -3.35 -5.16 13.79
N ASP A 145 -3.37 -3.83 13.92
CA ASP A 145 -4.55 -3.09 14.40
C ASP A 145 -5.57 -2.85 13.26
N LYS A 146 -5.12 -3.01 12.01
CA LYS A 146 -5.87 -2.78 10.77
C LYS A 146 -6.23 -4.08 10.07
N GLY A 147 -6.64 -5.06 10.87
CA GLY A 147 -7.25 -6.28 10.39
C GLY A 147 -6.30 -7.33 9.83
N PHE A 148 -4.98 -7.15 9.87
CA PHE A 148 -4.04 -8.22 9.54
C PHE A 148 -3.74 -9.08 10.77
N GLN A 149 -4.20 -10.32 10.77
CA GLN A 149 -4.02 -11.25 11.89
C GLN A 149 -2.58 -11.75 11.99
N GLU A 150 -1.87 -11.81 10.86
CA GLU A 150 -0.44 -12.10 10.78
C GLU A 150 0.26 -10.98 10.00
N SER A 151 1.37 -10.48 10.53
CA SER A 151 2.11 -9.38 9.91
C SER A 151 3.61 -9.54 10.14
N LEU A 152 4.37 -9.49 9.06
CA LEU A 152 5.83 -9.34 9.09
C LEU A 152 6.18 -8.14 8.22
N VAL A 153 6.40 -6.99 8.85
CA VAL A 153 6.50 -5.72 8.12
C VAL A 153 7.72 -4.90 8.48
N ILE A 154 8.15 -4.06 7.54
CA ILE A 154 9.08 -2.97 7.83
C ILE A 154 8.35 -1.83 8.53
N ARG A 155 9.10 -0.95 9.22
CA ARG A 155 8.58 0.30 9.78
C ARG A 155 8.82 1.46 8.83
N GLY A 156 7.89 2.40 8.77
CA GLY A 156 7.97 3.59 7.91
C GLY A 156 7.89 3.26 6.42
N GLY A 157 8.60 4.07 5.62
CA GLY A 157 8.50 4.05 4.16
C GLY A 157 9.50 3.16 3.42
N GLY A 158 10.47 2.57 4.11
CA GLY A 158 11.52 1.76 3.50
C GLY A 158 12.56 1.31 4.51
N LEU A 159 13.42 0.37 4.12
CA LEU A 159 14.58 -0.05 4.91
C LEU A 159 15.70 0.98 4.78
N MET A 160 16.57 1.09 5.79
CA MET A 160 17.62 2.12 5.88
C MET A 160 17.07 3.57 5.85
N GLN A 161 15.81 3.74 6.25
CA GLN A 161 15.12 5.03 6.37
C GLN A 161 14.89 5.39 7.85
N PRO A 162 14.35 6.58 8.18
CA PRO A 162 14.36 7.06 9.56
C PRO A 162 13.57 6.22 10.58
N SER A 163 12.69 5.31 10.15
CA SER A 163 11.98 4.35 11.02
C SER A 163 12.72 3.03 11.26
N ASP A 164 13.82 2.78 10.56
CA ASP A 164 14.56 1.52 10.65
C ASP A 164 15.11 1.34 12.08
N PRO A 165 14.93 0.17 12.72
CA PRO A 165 15.42 -0.03 14.08
C PRO A 165 16.95 0.06 14.18
N PRO A 166 17.49 0.55 15.32
CA PRO A 166 18.93 0.51 15.59
C PRO A 166 19.51 -0.89 15.37
N GLY A 167 20.60 -0.98 14.60
CA GLY A 167 21.28 -2.23 14.30
C GLY A 167 20.67 -3.06 13.16
N SER A 168 19.60 -2.59 12.52
CA SER A 168 19.04 -3.22 11.31
C SER A 168 20.06 -3.22 10.17
N GLY A 169 20.22 -4.36 9.49
CA GLY A 169 21.09 -4.50 8.32
C GLY A 169 20.48 -3.96 7.02
N GLY A 170 19.32 -3.33 7.09
CA GLY A 170 18.61 -2.84 5.90
C GLY A 170 18.09 -3.99 5.05
N TYR A 171 18.37 -3.98 3.74
CA TYR A 171 17.90 -5.02 2.82
C TYR A 171 18.46 -6.42 3.11
N PHE A 172 19.60 -6.51 3.78
CA PHE A 172 20.22 -7.77 4.17
C PHE A 172 20.30 -7.87 5.68
N ASN A 173 19.76 -8.96 6.24
CA ASN A 173 19.63 -9.16 7.67
C ASN A 173 18.83 -8.02 8.38
N PRO A 174 17.59 -7.73 7.93
CA PRO A 174 16.76 -6.68 8.51
C PRO A 174 16.32 -7.02 9.94
N ILE A 175 16.00 -5.98 10.72
CA ILE A 175 15.10 -6.10 11.88
C ILE A 175 13.69 -5.75 11.42
N LEU A 176 12.74 -6.68 11.55
CA LEU A 176 11.37 -6.56 11.08
C LEU A 176 10.38 -6.60 12.24
N SER A 177 9.19 -6.01 12.05
CA SER A 177 8.09 -6.08 13.00
C SER A 177 7.21 -7.30 12.70
N ASN A 178 7.32 -8.34 13.52
CA ASN A 178 6.49 -9.54 13.51
C ASN A 178 5.36 -9.41 14.55
N ASN A 179 4.12 -9.16 14.10
CA ASN A 179 2.96 -8.91 14.97
C ASN A 179 3.24 -7.91 16.12
N GLY A 180 4.01 -6.86 15.81
CA GLY A 180 4.39 -5.79 16.74
C GLY A 180 5.69 -6.03 17.51
N SER A 181 6.26 -7.24 17.46
CA SER A 181 7.58 -7.57 18.03
C SER A 181 8.70 -7.29 17.03
N LEU A 182 9.77 -6.61 17.46
CA LEU A 182 10.93 -6.38 16.59
C LEU A 182 11.89 -7.57 16.65
N GLU A 183 12.11 -8.21 15.50
CA GLU A 183 12.87 -9.45 15.39
C GLU A 183 13.97 -9.33 14.32
N PRO A 184 15.21 -9.75 14.60
CA PRO A 184 16.26 -9.84 13.59
C PRO A 184 16.02 -11.03 12.67
N HIS A 185 16.22 -10.82 11.37
CA HIS A 185 16.19 -11.88 10.36
C HIS A 185 17.53 -11.99 9.65
N SER A 186 17.73 -13.08 8.92
CA SER A 186 18.93 -13.29 8.08
C SER A 186 18.54 -13.51 6.63
N GLY A 187 19.34 -12.95 5.72
CA GLY A 187 19.09 -13.00 4.27
C GLY A 187 18.48 -11.72 3.72
N TYR A 188 18.03 -11.78 2.46
CA TYR A 188 17.48 -10.66 1.73
C TYR A 188 16.00 -10.42 2.07
N CYS A 189 15.59 -9.18 2.30
CA CYS A 189 14.25 -8.86 2.81
C CYS A 189 13.11 -9.36 1.91
N THR A 190 13.24 -9.26 0.58
CA THR A 190 12.22 -9.71 -0.37
C THR A 190 12.00 -11.23 -0.26
N ASP A 191 13.08 -12.00 -0.10
CA ASP A 191 13.01 -13.45 0.09
C ASP A 191 12.37 -13.80 1.44
N ILE A 192 12.73 -13.08 2.51
CA ILE A 192 12.15 -13.25 3.85
C ILE A 192 10.63 -13.02 3.84
N PHE A 193 10.16 -11.96 3.17
CA PHE A 193 8.74 -11.69 3.05
C PHE A 193 8.03 -12.78 2.23
N ALA A 194 8.64 -13.23 1.13
CA ALA A 194 8.06 -14.29 0.29
C ALA A 194 7.95 -15.61 1.07
N ASP A 195 8.97 -15.97 1.84
CA ASP A 195 8.95 -17.14 2.72
C ASP A 195 7.81 -17.07 3.75
N ALA A 196 7.60 -15.89 4.35
CA ALA A 196 6.52 -15.69 5.30
C ALA A 196 5.13 -15.77 4.64
N ALA A 197 4.96 -15.16 3.47
CA ALA A 197 3.74 -15.25 2.68
C ALA A 197 3.43 -16.69 2.24
N ILE A 198 4.43 -17.46 1.80
CA ILE A 198 4.29 -18.87 1.45
C ILE A 198 3.81 -19.68 2.67
N ARG A 199 4.46 -19.52 3.83
CA ARG A 199 4.05 -20.20 5.07
C ARG A 199 2.61 -19.88 5.47
N PHE A 200 2.21 -18.63 5.33
CA PHE A 200 0.83 -18.19 5.61
C PHE A 200 -0.17 -18.88 4.66
N ILE A 201 0.12 -18.85 3.35
CA ILE A 201 -0.72 -19.51 2.33
C ILE A 201 -0.83 -21.02 2.60
N GLU A 202 0.27 -21.68 2.92
CA GLU A 202 0.28 -23.12 3.25
C GLU A 202 -0.56 -23.43 4.48
N SER A 203 -0.44 -22.62 5.54
CA SER A 203 -1.15 -22.82 6.81
C SER A 203 -2.67 -22.63 6.67
N HIS A 204 -3.09 -21.79 5.73
CA HIS A 204 -4.50 -21.44 5.51
C HIS A 204 -5.08 -21.98 4.19
N ALA A 205 -4.42 -22.96 3.57
CA ALA A 205 -4.85 -23.53 2.29
C ALA A 205 -6.26 -24.17 2.31
N ASN A 206 -6.85 -24.42 3.47
CA ASN A 206 -8.17 -25.03 3.66
C ASN A 206 -9.29 -24.05 4.07
N GLU A 207 -8.97 -22.77 4.28
CA GLU A 207 -9.92 -21.69 4.58
C GLU A 207 -9.69 -20.49 3.65
N PRO A 208 -10.61 -19.51 3.53
CA PRO A 208 -10.35 -18.35 2.69
C PRO A 208 -9.33 -17.43 3.34
N PHE A 209 -8.35 -16.97 2.57
CA PHE A 209 -7.34 -16.03 3.04
C PHE A 209 -7.20 -14.78 2.17
N PHE A 210 -6.71 -13.71 2.76
CA PHE A 210 -6.19 -12.52 2.09
C PHE A 210 -4.72 -12.33 2.46
N CYS A 211 -3.85 -12.63 1.51
CA CYS A 211 -2.42 -12.44 1.60
C CYS A 211 -2.04 -11.17 0.85
N TYR A 212 -1.68 -10.12 1.59
CA TYR A 212 -1.12 -8.90 1.04
C TYR A 212 0.41 -9.00 1.03
N PHE A 213 1.02 -8.97 -0.14
CA PHE A 213 2.46 -9.06 -0.34
C PHE A 213 3.02 -7.74 -0.91
N PRO A 214 3.12 -6.67 -0.08
CA PRO A 214 3.62 -5.37 -0.51
C PRO A 214 5.14 -5.26 -0.38
N THR A 215 5.92 -5.67 -1.38
CA THR A 215 7.38 -5.58 -1.29
C THR A 215 7.87 -4.13 -1.33
N ASN A 216 8.95 -3.82 -0.61
CA ASN A 216 9.67 -2.55 -0.74
C ASN A 216 10.61 -2.53 -1.95
N ALA A 217 10.79 -3.63 -2.68
CA ALA A 217 11.55 -3.64 -3.93
C ALA A 217 10.70 -3.05 -5.09
N PRO A 218 11.32 -2.33 -6.05
CA PRO A 218 12.73 -1.93 -6.13
C PRO A 218 13.06 -0.54 -5.54
N HIS A 219 12.35 -0.06 -4.51
CA HIS A 219 12.63 1.23 -3.86
C HIS A 219 14.10 1.32 -3.39
N THR A 220 14.65 2.53 -3.41
CA THR A 220 16.01 2.83 -2.95
C THR A 220 16.19 2.61 -1.43
N PRO A 221 17.42 2.35 -0.94
CA PRO A 221 18.67 2.14 -1.70
C PRO A 221 18.65 0.88 -2.56
N LEU A 222 19.36 0.90 -3.70
CA LEU A 222 19.37 -0.18 -4.68
C LEU A 222 20.35 -1.28 -4.25
N LEU A 223 19.85 -2.22 -3.45
CA LEU A 223 20.64 -3.31 -2.87
C LEU A 223 20.03 -4.66 -3.23
N VAL A 224 20.85 -5.53 -3.83
CA VAL A 224 20.52 -6.91 -4.21
C VAL A 224 21.84 -7.67 -4.44
N ASP A 225 21.80 -9.00 -4.40
CA ASP A 225 22.96 -9.85 -4.66
C ASP A 225 23.49 -9.66 -6.09
N ASP A 226 24.83 -9.64 -6.24
CA ASP A 226 25.53 -9.42 -7.50
C ASP A 226 25.09 -10.38 -8.61
N LYS A 227 24.65 -11.60 -8.27
CA LYS A 227 24.15 -12.56 -9.26
C LYS A 227 22.96 -12.03 -10.06
N TYR A 228 22.15 -11.14 -9.46
CA TYR A 228 21.02 -10.50 -10.13
C TYR A 228 21.43 -9.24 -10.91
N VAL A 229 22.52 -8.58 -10.51
CA VAL A 229 23.02 -7.37 -11.16
C VAL A 229 23.86 -7.69 -12.41
N ALA A 230 24.72 -8.72 -12.30
CA ALA A 230 25.70 -9.09 -13.31
C ALA A 230 25.15 -9.27 -14.73
N PRO A 231 23.96 -9.89 -14.95
CA PRO A 231 23.38 -10.01 -16.28
C PRO A 231 23.11 -8.66 -16.96
N TYR A 232 22.66 -7.67 -16.19
CA TYR A 232 22.32 -6.34 -16.68
C TYR A 232 23.55 -5.46 -16.88
N THR A 233 24.56 -5.59 -16.01
CA THR A 233 25.87 -4.96 -16.23
C THR A 233 26.54 -5.50 -17.49
N ALA A 234 26.44 -6.80 -17.76
CA ALA A 234 26.98 -7.41 -18.98
C ALA A 234 26.29 -6.91 -20.27
N MET A 235 25.07 -6.39 -20.17
CA MET A 235 24.38 -5.71 -21.27
C MET A 235 24.84 -4.25 -21.48
N GLY A 236 25.74 -3.74 -20.63
CA GLY A 236 26.23 -2.36 -20.70
C GLY A 236 25.28 -1.34 -20.07
N LEU A 237 24.31 -1.76 -19.24
CA LEU A 237 23.40 -0.84 -18.56
C LEU A 237 24.09 -0.05 -17.45
N PRO A 238 23.66 1.20 -17.16
CA PRO A 238 24.15 1.96 -16.02
C PRO A 238 24.00 1.18 -14.71
N GLU A 239 24.93 1.38 -13.77
CA GLU A 239 24.99 0.60 -12.53
C GLU A 239 23.68 0.65 -11.72
N SER A 240 23.07 1.82 -11.60
CA SER A 240 21.79 2.00 -10.91
C SER A 240 20.65 1.25 -11.59
N ILE A 241 20.55 1.32 -12.91
CA ILE A 241 19.56 0.55 -13.70
C ILE A 241 19.81 -0.96 -13.54
N ALA A 242 21.07 -1.41 -13.62
CA ALA A 242 21.42 -2.81 -13.45
C ALA A 242 21.05 -3.34 -12.05
N LYS A 243 21.31 -2.55 -10.99
CA LYS A 243 20.93 -2.90 -9.61
C LYS A 243 19.42 -2.94 -9.43
N MET A 244 18.71 -1.94 -9.95
CA MET A 244 17.25 -1.86 -9.91
C MET A 244 16.61 -3.04 -10.65
N TYR A 245 17.07 -3.36 -11.85
CA TYR A 245 16.63 -4.54 -12.61
C TYR A 245 16.97 -5.84 -11.89
N GLY A 246 18.12 -5.91 -11.21
CA GLY A 246 18.45 -7.02 -10.33
C GLY A 246 17.46 -7.21 -9.18
N MET A 247 17.03 -6.12 -8.53
CA MET A 247 15.99 -6.18 -7.50
C MET A 247 14.66 -6.69 -8.07
N ILE A 248 14.27 -6.24 -9.27
CA ILE A 248 13.05 -6.70 -9.94
C ILE A 248 13.16 -8.16 -10.36
N ALA A 249 14.34 -8.62 -10.79
CA ALA A 249 14.57 -10.03 -11.14
C ALA A 249 14.44 -10.95 -9.92
N ASN A 250 14.98 -10.57 -8.75
CA ASN A 250 14.75 -11.31 -7.50
C ASN A 250 13.26 -11.28 -7.09
N LEU A 251 12.60 -10.14 -7.25
CA LEU A 251 11.17 -10.03 -6.99
C LEU A 251 10.35 -10.96 -7.90
N ASP A 252 10.67 -11.03 -9.19
CA ASP A 252 10.04 -11.93 -10.15
C ASP A 252 10.20 -13.41 -9.74
N GLU A 253 11.39 -13.82 -9.30
CA GLU A 253 11.60 -15.17 -8.76
C GLU A 253 10.67 -15.45 -7.56
N ASN A 254 10.54 -14.50 -6.64
CA ASN A 254 9.65 -14.63 -5.49
C ASN A 254 8.16 -14.65 -5.85
N VAL A 255 7.74 -13.89 -6.86
CA VAL A 255 6.40 -14.03 -7.45
C VAL A 255 6.21 -15.44 -8.00
N GLY A 256 7.20 -15.98 -8.72
CA GLY A 256 7.19 -17.37 -9.20
C GLY A 256 6.98 -18.38 -8.08
N ARG A 257 7.69 -18.23 -6.96
CA ARG A 257 7.58 -19.11 -5.78
C ARG A 257 6.17 -19.06 -5.15
N LEU A 258 5.56 -17.89 -5.09
CA LEU A 258 4.17 -17.73 -4.61
C LEU A 258 3.18 -18.42 -5.53
N LEU A 259 3.29 -18.21 -6.85
CA LEU A 259 2.39 -18.83 -7.84
C LEU A 259 2.53 -20.36 -7.84
N GLN A 260 3.76 -20.88 -7.82
CA GLN A 260 4.04 -22.32 -7.72
C GLN A 260 3.49 -22.92 -6.42
N THR A 261 3.46 -22.16 -5.32
CA THR A 261 2.83 -22.61 -4.07
C THR A 261 1.33 -22.77 -4.24
N LEU A 262 0.64 -21.84 -4.92
CA LEU A 262 -0.78 -21.98 -5.21
C LEU A 262 -1.08 -23.21 -6.08
N ASP A 263 -0.24 -23.48 -7.07
CA ASP A 263 -0.36 -24.64 -7.96
C ASP A 263 -0.12 -25.96 -7.20
N ARG A 264 0.95 -26.02 -6.41
CA ARG A 264 1.30 -27.20 -5.58
C ARG A 264 0.21 -27.54 -4.57
N LEU A 265 -0.42 -26.53 -3.98
CA LEU A 265 -1.53 -26.69 -3.04
C LEU A 265 -2.87 -26.94 -3.75
N GLN A 266 -2.90 -26.90 -5.10
CA GLN A 266 -4.09 -27.08 -5.92
C GLN A 266 -5.22 -26.08 -5.61
N ILE A 267 -4.84 -24.84 -5.26
CA ILE A 267 -5.77 -23.75 -4.93
C ILE A 267 -5.71 -22.59 -5.94
N ALA A 268 -4.87 -22.69 -6.97
CA ALA A 268 -4.68 -21.64 -7.97
C ALA A 268 -6.00 -21.21 -8.66
N ASP A 269 -6.84 -22.17 -9.05
CA ASP A 269 -8.12 -21.89 -9.72
C ASP A 269 -9.11 -21.13 -8.80
N ASN A 270 -9.01 -21.30 -7.49
CA ASN A 270 -9.85 -20.62 -6.49
C ASN A 270 -9.11 -19.49 -5.76
N THR A 271 -8.06 -18.93 -6.36
CA THR A 271 -7.29 -17.81 -5.80
C THR A 271 -7.27 -16.65 -6.79
N ILE A 272 -7.76 -15.49 -6.36
CA ILE A 272 -7.63 -14.23 -7.07
C ILE A 272 -6.21 -13.73 -6.83
N VAL A 273 -5.41 -13.60 -7.89
CA VAL A 273 -4.08 -12.99 -7.83
C VAL A 273 -4.13 -11.63 -8.50
N VAL A 274 -3.86 -10.57 -7.74
CA VAL A 274 -3.72 -9.20 -8.24
C VAL A 274 -2.25 -8.83 -8.22
N PHE A 275 -1.73 -8.36 -9.34
CA PHE A 275 -0.42 -7.71 -9.41
C PHE A 275 -0.60 -6.24 -9.75
N MET A 276 0.03 -5.35 -8.98
CA MET A 276 0.13 -3.94 -9.29
C MET A 276 1.38 -3.30 -8.66
N THR A 277 1.71 -2.07 -9.05
CA THR A 277 2.73 -1.24 -8.37
C THR A 277 2.05 -0.08 -7.66
N ASP A 278 2.73 0.63 -6.75
CA ASP A 278 2.11 1.68 -5.93
C ASP A 278 2.18 3.10 -6.52
N ASN A 279 3.14 3.38 -7.39
CA ASN A 279 3.26 4.62 -8.15
C ASN A 279 4.15 4.41 -9.38
N GLY A 280 4.30 5.46 -10.19
CA GLY A 280 5.25 5.47 -11.30
C GLY A 280 6.71 5.28 -10.88
N ALA A 281 7.59 5.11 -11.88
CA ALA A 281 9.00 4.84 -11.68
C ALA A 281 9.69 5.95 -10.88
N GLN A 282 10.46 5.59 -9.86
CA GLN A 282 11.44 6.51 -9.27
C GLN A 282 12.68 6.60 -10.15
N THR A 283 12.75 7.62 -11.01
CA THR A 283 13.88 7.74 -11.96
C THR A 283 15.13 8.35 -11.35
N GLY A 284 15.02 9.10 -10.23
CA GLY A 284 16.18 9.78 -9.65
C GLY A 284 16.88 10.77 -10.59
N GLY A 285 16.23 11.18 -11.69
CA GLY A 285 16.83 11.97 -12.76
C GLY A 285 17.52 11.16 -13.87
N GLU A 286 17.51 9.83 -13.80
CA GLU A 286 18.08 8.95 -14.81
C GLU A 286 17.20 8.94 -16.07
N LYS A 287 17.79 9.40 -17.18
CA LYS A 287 17.10 9.46 -18.48
C LYS A 287 16.99 8.10 -19.17
N ASP A 288 17.79 7.13 -18.74
CA ASP A 288 17.96 5.84 -19.41
C ASP A 288 17.01 4.75 -18.87
N ARG A 289 16.27 5.01 -17.78
CA ARG A 289 15.22 4.08 -17.31
C ARG A 289 14.06 4.08 -18.29
N PHE A 290 13.74 2.93 -18.86
CA PHE A 290 12.61 2.81 -19.77
C PHE A 290 11.29 3.02 -19.03
N ASN A 291 10.56 4.08 -19.41
CA ASN A 291 9.31 4.47 -18.78
C ASN A 291 8.10 4.31 -19.73
N ALA A 292 8.16 3.35 -20.66
CA ALA A 292 7.11 3.11 -21.65
C ALA A 292 6.70 4.37 -22.44
N HIS A 293 7.66 5.25 -22.74
CA HIS A 293 7.46 6.54 -23.41
C HIS A 293 6.50 7.50 -22.70
N MET A 294 6.23 7.30 -21.41
CA MET A 294 5.35 8.16 -20.63
C MET A 294 6.12 9.36 -20.05
N ARG A 295 5.47 10.52 -20.04
CA ARG A 295 6.00 11.74 -19.40
C ARG A 295 5.90 11.65 -17.87
N GLY A 296 6.90 12.19 -17.18
CA GLY A 296 6.94 12.24 -15.73
C GLY A 296 7.39 10.93 -15.08
N ALA A 297 7.30 10.89 -13.75
CA ALA A 297 7.87 9.86 -12.89
C ALA A 297 7.19 9.96 -11.51
N LYS A 298 7.59 9.12 -10.55
CA LYS A 298 7.19 9.23 -9.14
C LYS A 298 7.20 10.70 -8.68
N GLY A 299 6.13 11.11 -8.01
CA GLY A 299 5.94 12.48 -7.52
C GLY A 299 5.27 13.43 -8.51
N THR A 300 5.00 13.03 -9.76
CA THR A 300 4.27 13.87 -10.73
C THR A 300 2.95 13.24 -11.14
N VAL A 301 1.98 14.09 -11.48
CA VAL A 301 0.65 13.64 -11.96
C VAL A 301 0.60 13.29 -13.45
N TYR A 302 1.72 13.37 -14.18
CA TYR A 302 1.84 12.89 -15.56
C TYR A 302 1.77 11.35 -15.63
N GLN A 303 1.54 10.78 -16.81
CA GLN A 303 1.31 9.34 -17.01
C GLN A 303 2.38 8.47 -16.36
N GLY A 304 3.65 8.85 -16.48
CA GLY A 304 4.78 8.13 -15.90
C GLY A 304 4.84 8.17 -14.37
N GLY A 305 4.05 9.00 -13.71
CA GLY A 305 3.93 9.07 -12.24
C GLY A 305 2.68 8.39 -11.69
N ILE A 306 1.57 8.37 -12.44
CA ILE A 306 0.28 7.85 -11.95
C ILE A 306 -0.24 6.61 -12.68
N ARG A 307 0.13 6.36 -13.95
CA ARG A 307 -0.29 5.15 -14.67
C ARG A 307 0.64 4.00 -14.31
N VAL A 308 0.08 2.92 -13.80
CA VAL A 308 0.82 1.76 -13.31
C VAL A 308 0.21 0.47 -13.85
N PRO A 309 0.96 -0.64 -13.91
CA PRO A 309 0.39 -1.89 -14.37
C PRO A 309 -0.55 -2.46 -13.30
N CYS A 310 -1.66 -3.02 -13.74
CA CYS A 310 -2.58 -3.76 -12.89
C CYS A 310 -3.22 -4.89 -13.69
N PHE A 311 -3.06 -6.12 -13.22
CA PHE A 311 -3.65 -7.29 -13.85
C PHE A 311 -4.04 -8.34 -12.82
N ILE A 312 -5.12 -9.05 -13.12
CA ILE A 312 -5.84 -9.91 -12.20
C ILE A 312 -6.03 -11.27 -12.84
N ARG A 313 -5.49 -12.30 -12.20
CA ARG A 313 -5.69 -13.71 -12.57
C ARG A 313 -6.68 -14.34 -11.62
N TYR A 314 -7.76 -14.89 -12.16
CA TYR A 314 -8.68 -15.75 -11.42
C TYR A 314 -9.37 -16.72 -12.38
N PRO A 315 -8.79 -17.91 -12.62
CA PRO A 315 -9.18 -18.78 -13.73
C PRO A 315 -10.65 -19.23 -13.70
N LYS A 316 -11.26 -19.29 -12.51
CA LYS A 316 -12.64 -19.72 -12.34
C LYS A 316 -13.67 -18.76 -12.96
N GLU A 317 -13.37 -17.45 -13.01
CA GLU A 317 -14.36 -16.44 -13.41
C GLU A 317 -13.82 -15.38 -14.39
N LEU A 318 -12.50 -15.27 -14.56
CA LEU A 318 -11.87 -14.27 -15.43
C LEU A 318 -11.22 -14.90 -16.66
N THR A 319 -11.33 -14.21 -17.78
CA THR A 319 -10.73 -14.62 -19.06
C THR A 319 -9.28 -14.17 -19.15
N ALA A 320 -8.36 -15.12 -19.33
CA ALA A 320 -6.95 -14.83 -19.56
C ALA A 320 -6.71 -14.03 -20.86
N GLY A 321 -5.75 -13.11 -20.84
CA GLY A 321 -5.35 -12.30 -21.99
C GLY A 321 -6.36 -11.22 -22.40
N ARG A 322 -7.41 -10.99 -21.59
CA ARG A 322 -8.42 -9.96 -21.86
C ARG A 322 -7.91 -8.59 -21.38
N ASP A 323 -7.97 -7.59 -22.25
CA ASP A 323 -7.76 -6.18 -21.87
C ASP A 323 -9.08 -5.50 -21.55
N ILE A 324 -9.05 -4.62 -20.55
CA ILE A 324 -10.14 -3.71 -20.20
C ILE A 324 -9.58 -2.29 -20.29
N ASP A 325 -10.07 -1.53 -21.27
CA ASP A 325 -9.56 -0.19 -21.59
C ASP A 325 -10.39 0.93 -20.94
N ARG A 326 -11.04 0.63 -19.82
CA ARG A 326 -11.79 1.61 -19.03
C ARG A 326 -10.91 2.22 -17.95
N VAL A 327 -11.02 3.54 -17.74
CA VAL A 327 -10.27 4.22 -16.67
C VAL A 327 -10.63 3.65 -15.30
N ALA A 328 -9.60 3.24 -14.57
CA ALA A 328 -9.69 2.63 -13.26
C ALA A 328 -8.59 3.19 -12.35
N ALA A 329 -8.78 3.07 -11.03
CA ALA A 329 -7.81 3.49 -10.05
C ALA A 329 -7.75 2.59 -8.82
N HIS A 330 -6.68 2.72 -8.06
CA HIS A 330 -6.47 2.07 -6.75
C HIS A 330 -7.65 2.13 -5.75
N ILE A 331 -8.46 3.19 -5.75
CA ILE A 331 -9.69 3.25 -4.92
C ILE A 331 -10.73 2.19 -5.31
N ASP A 332 -10.65 1.61 -6.51
CA ASP A 332 -11.61 0.64 -7.02
C ASP A 332 -11.30 -0.79 -6.54
N ILE A 333 -10.08 -1.07 -6.09
CA ILE A 333 -9.66 -2.44 -5.75
C ILE A 333 -10.38 -2.99 -4.53
N ALA A 334 -10.49 -2.22 -3.44
CA ALA A 334 -11.21 -2.66 -2.24
C ALA A 334 -12.66 -3.08 -2.54
N PRO A 335 -13.53 -2.23 -3.15
CA PRO A 335 -14.89 -2.66 -3.49
C PRO A 335 -14.91 -3.80 -4.53
N THR A 336 -13.96 -3.85 -5.46
CA THR A 336 -13.88 -4.96 -6.44
C THR A 336 -13.58 -6.30 -5.78
N LEU A 337 -12.64 -6.34 -4.84
CA LEU A 337 -12.28 -7.57 -4.14
C LEU A 337 -13.37 -8.02 -3.18
N LEU A 338 -14.10 -7.10 -2.55
CA LEU A 338 -15.27 -7.43 -1.74
C LEU A 338 -16.38 -8.08 -2.59
N ASP A 339 -16.71 -7.51 -3.75
CA ASP A 339 -17.68 -8.12 -4.68
C ASP A 339 -17.22 -9.49 -5.18
N ALA A 340 -15.94 -9.62 -5.56
CA ALA A 340 -15.37 -10.89 -6.02
C ALA A 340 -15.39 -11.98 -4.93
N CYS A 341 -15.32 -11.57 -3.66
CA CYS A 341 -15.36 -12.47 -2.50
C CYS A 341 -16.78 -12.70 -1.95
N ASP A 342 -17.80 -12.06 -2.53
CA ASP A 342 -19.17 -12.04 -2.01
C ASP A 342 -19.22 -11.56 -0.55
N VAL A 343 -18.58 -10.41 -0.29
CA VAL A 343 -18.49 -9.78 1.04
C VAL A 343 -19.11 -8.40 1.00
N HIS A 344 -20.05 -8.14 1.90
CA HIS A 344 -20.63 -6.81 2.08
C HIS A 344 -19.75 -5.95 2.98
N SER A 345 -19.50 -4.71 2.55
CA SER A 345 -18.89 -3.71 3.42
C SER A 345 -19.85 -3.26 4.54
N PRO A 346 -19.34 -2.82 5.69
CA PRO A 346 -20.16 -2.20 6.72
C PRO A 346 -20.88 -0.95 6.17
N ASN A 347 -22.14 -0.71 6.58
CA ASN A 347 -22.93 0.46 6.16
C ASN A 347 -22.28 1.82 6.49
N THR A 348 -21.31 1.83 7.40
CA THR A 348 -20.52 3.03 7.78
C THR A 348 -19.46 3.38 6.75
N VAL A 349 -19.05 2.42 5.91
CA VAL A 349 -18.06 2.62 4.85
C VAL A 349 -18.73 3.18 3.61
N LYS A 350 -18.21 4.31 3.13
CA LYS A 350 -18.61 4.90 1.84
C LYS A 350 -17.40 4.89 0.92
N PHE A 351 -17.43 4.08 -0.12
CA PHE A 351 -16.36 4.05 -1.11
C PHE A 351 -16.43 5.28 -2.02
N ASP A 352 -15.26 5.82 -2.37
CA ASP A 352 -15.13 6.74 -3.51
C ASP A 352 -14.89 5.94 -4.81
N GLY A 353 -14.32 4.74 -4.69
CA GLY A 353 -14.14 3.81 -5.80
C GLY A 353 -15.42 3.09 -6.21
N LYS A 354 -15.37 2.47 -7.38
CA LYS A 354 -16.44 1.63 -7.94
C LYS A 354 -15.89 0.22 -8.17
N SER A 355 -16.65 -0.80 -7.79
CA SER A 355 -16.30 -2.17 -8.13
C SER A 355 -16.23 -2.37 -9.64
N LEU A 356 -15.09 -2.89 -10.10
CA LEU A 356 -14.82 -3.25 -11.50
C LEU A 356 -15.25 -4.69 -11.80
N TRP A 357 -15.85 -5.39 -10.83
CA TRP A 357 -16.13 -6.82 -10.94
C TRP A 357 -17.01 -7.18 -12.15
N ALA A 358 -18.02 -6.35 -12.44
CA ALA A 358 -18.87 -6.52 -13.60
C ALA A 358 -18.11 -6.35 -14.94
N LEU A 359 -17.10 -5.46 -14.99
CA LEU A 359 -16.22 -5.32 -16.16
C LEU A 359 -15.31 -6.56 -16.31
N LEU A 360 -14.68 -6.95 -15.20
CA LEU A 360 -13.73 -8.07 -15.14
C LEU A 360 -14.37 -9.38 -15.62
N THR A 361 -15.55 -9.70 -15.09
CA THR A 361 -16.32 -10.90 -15.47
C THR A 361 -17.00 -10.80 -16.84
N GLY A 362 -17.10 -9.59 -17.41
CA GLY A 362 -17.82 -9.36 -18.66
C GLY A 362 -19.34 -9.33 -18.51
N SER A 363 -19.85 -9.33 -17.28
CA SER A 363 -21.28 -9.20 -16.97
C SER A 363 -21.85 -7.83 -17.35
N SER A 364 -21.00 -6.80 -17.41
CA SER A 364 -21.26 -5.55 -18.12
C SER A 364 -20.34 -5.50 -19.33
N THR A 365 -20.90 -5.19 -20.52
CA THR A 365 -20.07 -4.83 -21.66
C THR A 365 -19.32 -3.53 -21.36
N GLU A 366 -18.15 -3.34 -21.97
CA GLU A 366 -17.41 -2.08 -21.85
C GLU A 366 -18.21 -0.89 -22.40
N SER A 367 -19.11 -1.13 -23.36
CA SER A 367 -20.07 -0.16 -23.89
C SER A 367 -21.22 0.15 -22.92
N GLY A 368 -21.53 -0.75 -21.99
CA GLY A 368 -22.51 -0.54 -20.91
C GLY A 368 -21.93 0.11 -19.66
N TRP A 369 -20.60 0.23 -19.58
CA TRP A 369 -19.92 0.87 -18.48
C TRP A 369 -19.98 2.39 -18.58
N GLN A 370 -20.54 3.02 -17.55
CA GLN A 370 -20.64 4.47 -17.50
C GLN A 370 -19.27 5.12 -17.33
N ASP A 371 -18.99 6.08 -18.22
CA ASP A 371 -17.82 6.94 -18.13
C ASP A 371 -17.75 7.62 -16.75
N ARG A 372 -16.52 7.83 -16.27
CA ARG A 372 -16.23 8.45 -14.99
C ARG A 372 -15.03 9.39 -15.11
N THR A 373 -14.93 10.26 -14.12
CA THR A 373 -13.77 11.13 -13.92
C THR A 373 -13.01 10.66 -12.68
N LEU A 374 -11.69 10.56 -12.81
CA LEU A 374 -10.74 10.28 -11.73
C LEU A 374 -9.96 11.55 -11.42
N PHE A 375 -9.58 11.70 -10.16
CA PHE A 375 -8.88 12.88 -9.68
C PHE A 375 -7.62 12.49 -8.92
N PHE A 376 -6.56 13.25 -9.14
CA PHE A 376 -5.27 13.03 -8.51
C PHE A 376 -4.74 14.38 -8.03
N GLN A 377 -4.27 14.45 -6.80
CA GLN A 377 -3.59 15.62 -6.26
C GLN A 377 -2.56 15.12 -5.26
N TRP A 378 -1.33 15.63 -5.35
CA TRP A 378 -0.30 15.38 -4.37
C TRP A 378 0.54 16.62 -4.11
N HIS A 379 1.03 16.76 -2.88
CA HIS A 379 1.82 17.91 -2.45
C HIS A 379 2.72 17.49 -1.28
N ARG A 380 3.76 18.28 -1.05
CA ARG A 380 4.52 18.26 0.21
C ARG A 380 3.98 19.38 1.09
N GLY A 381 3.55 19.06 2.30
CA GLY A 381 3.00 20.06 3.22
C GLY A 381 1.77 19.59 3.97
N ASP A 382 1.20 20.48 4.78
CA ASP A 382 0.00 20.22 5.58
C ASP A 382 -1.30 20.38 4.81
N VAL A 383 -1.29 21.13 3.72
CA VAL A 383 -2.49 21.53 3.00
C VAL A 383 -2.20 21.44 1.51
N PRO A 384 -3.11 20.85 0.70
CA PRO A 384 -2.96 20.83 -0.74
C PRO A 384 -2.95 22.24 -1.31
N GLU A 385 -2.15 22.41 -2.36
CA GLU A 385 -2.12 23.62 -3.18
C GLU A 385 -2.93 23.32 -4.46
N PRO A 386 -4.18 23.83 -4.59
CA PRO A 386 -5.00 23.55 -5.75
C PRO A 386 -4.28 23.96 -7.04
N TYR A 387 -4.44 23.16 -8.10
CA TYR A 387 -3.80 23.39 -9.39
C TYR A 387 -2.26 23.29 -9.38
N ASN A 388 -1.67 22.76 -8.30
CA ASN A 388 -0.26 22.39 -8.26
C ASN A 388 -0.13 20.87 -8.10
N ASN A 389 0.40 20.22 -9.14
CA ASN A 389 0.56 18.78 -9.23
C ASN A 389 -0.76 18.01 -8.99
N CYS A 390 -1.76 18.38 -9.79
CA CYS A 390 -3.08 17.77 -9.84
C CYS A 390 -3.45 17.32 -11.25
N ALA A 391 -4.27 16.27 -11.36
CA ALA A 391 -4.81 15.83 -12.63
C ALA A 391 -6.29 15.44 -12.52
N VAL A 392 -7.03 15.74 -13.59
CA VAL A 392 -8.41 15.29 -13.83
C VAL A 392 -8.37 14.37 -15.03
N ARG A 393 -8.82 13.12 -14.89
CA ARG A 393 -8.75 12.08 -15.93
C ARG A 393 -10.15 11.59 -16.25
N THR A 394 -10.68 11.93 -17.43
CA THR A 394 -11.89 11.29 -17.97
C THR A 394 -11.49 10.04 -18.76
N GLN A 395 -12.36 9.42 -19.56
CA GLN A 395 -11.95 8.32 -20.46
C GLN A 395 -11.00 8.78 -21.57
N GLN A 396 -11.23 9.95 -22.16
CA GLN A 396 -10.44 10.48 -23.28
C GLN A 396 -9.39 11.50 -22.82
N TYR A 397 -9.78 12.46 -21.99
CA TYR A 397 -8.97 13.63 -21.69
C TYR A 397 -8.25 13.52 -20.35
N LYS A 398 -7.15 14.26 -20.24
CA LYS A 398 -6.47 14.54 -18.98
C LYS A 398 -6.10 16.02 -18.89
N LEU A 399 -6.58 16.67 -17.83
CA LEU A 399 -6.24 18.05 -17.50
C LEU A 399 -5.22 18.03 -16.37
N VAL A 400 -4.03 18.58 -16.61
CA VAL A 400 -2.94 18.71 -15.63
C VAL A 400 -2.87 20.14 -15.14
N ASN A 401 -2.80 20.32 -13.82
CA ASN A 401 -2.65 21.61 -13.13
C ASN A 401 -3.69 22.68 -13.52
N GLY A 402 -4.83 22.26 -14.08
CA GLY A 402 -5.86 23.18 -14.56
C GLY A 402 -5.51 23.97 -15.82
N VAL A 403 -4.38 23.68 -16.46
CA VAL A 403 -3.83 24.50 -17.56
C VAL A 403 -3.38 23.71 -18.79
N GLU A 404 -2.91 22.48 -18.63
CA GLU A 404 -2.46 21.62 -19.75
C GLU A 404 -3.53 20.55 -20.02
N LEU A 405 -4.07 20.45 -21.24
CA LEU A 405 -5.06 19.44 -21.61
C LEU A 405 -4.49 18.49 -22.67
N TYR A 406 -4.61 17.19 -22.44
CA TYR A 406 -4.17 16.13 -23.36
C TYR A 406 -5.32 15.21 -23.74
N ASP A 407 -5.40 14.85 -25.02
CA ASP A 407 -6.22 13.73 -25.50
C ASP A 407 -5.39 12.44 -25.44
N LEU A 408 -5.59 11.62 -24.42
CA LEU A 408 -4.76 10.43 -24.19
C LEU A 408 -5.05 9.30 -25.18
N SER A 409 -6.10 9.40 -26.00
CA SER A 409 -6.37 8.44 -27.08
C SER A 409 -5.47 8.69 -28.29
N ALA A 410 -5.15 9.97 -28.54
CA ALA A 410 -4.28 10.39 -29.63
C ALA A 410 -2.82 10.63 -29.19
N ASP A 411 -2.62 11.04 -27.94
CA ASP A 411 -1.34 11.45 -27.35
C ASP A 411 -1.15 10.80 -25.96
N PRO A 412 -0.85 9.49 -25.90
CA PRO A 412 -0.62 8.81 -24.63
C PRO A 412 0.66 9.28 -23.90
N GLY A 413 1.55 10.01 -24.58
CA GLY A 413 2.80 10.54 -24.06
C GLY A 413 2.69 11.92 -23.40
N GLU A 414 1.54 12.61 -23.55
CA GLU A 414 1.33 13.98 -23.07
C GLU A 414 2.32 15.00 -23.68
N GLU A 415 2.51 14.91 -24.99
CA GLU A 415 3.43 15.73 -25.78
C GLU A 415 2.77 17.00 -26.35
N ARG A 416 1.48 16.96 -26.70
CA ARG A 416 0.75 18.06 -27.33
C ARG A 416 -0.36 18.58 -26.42
N ASP A 417 -0.10 19.72 -25.79
CA ASP A 417 -1.13 20.47 -25.07
C ASP A 417 -2.15 21.09 -26.05
N ILE A 418 -3.43 20.73 -25.88
CA ILE A 418 -4.57 21.19 -26.68
C ILE A 418 -5.51 22.11 -25.88
N ALA A 419 -5.11 22.60 -24.70
CA ALA A 419 -5.98 23.39 -23.82
C ALA A 419 -6.57 24.64 -24.50
N SER A 420 -5.76 25.35 -25.29
CA SER A 420 -6.17 26.57 -26.00
C SER A 420 -7.24 26.32 -27.07
N GLU A 421 -7.29 25.11 -27.62
CA GLU A 421 -8.25 24.66 -28.63
C GLU A 421 -9.57 24.16 -27.97
N HIS A 422 -9.56 23.84 -26.68
CA HIS A 422 -10.64 23.16 -25.95
C HIS A 422 -11.06 23.85 -24.64
N ASN A 423 -11.24 25.18 -24.68
CA ASN A 423 -11.51 25.99 -23.48
C ASN A 423 -12.72 25.53 -22.65
N GLU A 424 -13.81 25.05 -23.29
CA GLU A 424 -14.99 24.55 -22.58
C GLU A 424 -14.70 23.26 -21.78
N GLN A 425 -13.92 22.35 -22.37
CA GLN A 425 -13.52 21.10 -21.73
C GLN A 425 -12.63 21.38 -20.51
N VAL A 426 -11.67 22.31 -20.66
CA VAL A 426 -10.82 22.77 -19.55
C VAL A 426 -11.67 23.36 -18.43
N ALA A 427 -12.60 24.27 -18.77
CA ALA A 427 -13.46 24.91 -17.78
C ALA A 427 -14.35 23.89 -17.03
N GLN A 428 -14.88 22.87 -17.72
CA GLN A 428 -15.65 21.81 -17.08
C GLN A 428 -14.79 20.97 -16.14
N MET A 429 -13.63 20.49 -16.59
CA MET A 429 -12.75 19.66 -15.78
C MET A 429 -12.19 20.41 -14.55
N ARG A 430 -12.00 21.72 -14.64
CA ARG A 430 -11.66 22.57 -13.48
C ARG A 430 -12.79 22.62 -12.43
N ARG A 431 -14.05 22.79 -12.87
CA ARG A 431 -15.19 22.73 -11.96
C ARG A 431 -15.32 21.37 -11.28
N ASP A 432 -15.13 20.30 -12.04
CA ASP A 432 -15.17 18.93 -11.52
C ASP A 432 -14.07 18.71 -10.46
N TYR A 433 -12.87 19.21 -10.72
CA TYR A 433 -11.74 19.17 -9.78
C TYR A 433 -12.03 19.93 -8.49
N GLU A 434 -12.53 21.16 -8.58
CA GLU A 434 -12.86 21.98 -7.42
C GLU A 434 -13.94 21.33 -6.56
N ALA A 435 -14.99 20.78 -7.19
CA ALA A 435 -16.05 20.04 -6.51
C ALA A 435 -15.51 18.78 -5.81
N TRP A 436 -14.67 18.00 -6.50
CA TRP A 436 -14.02 16.83 -5.91
C TRP A 436 -13.14 17.20 -4.72
N LEU A 437 -12.27 18.21 -4.87
CA LEU A 437 -11.35 18.61 -3.82
C LEU A 437 -12.11 19.11 -2.58
N GLN A 438 -13.18 19.87 -2.78
CA GLN A 438 -14.06 20.32 -1.69
C GLN A 438 -14.70 19.12 -0.96
N ASP A 439 -15.20 18.14 -1.70
CA ASP A 439 -15.85 16.95 -1.15
C ASP A 439 -14.86 16.08 -0.34
N VAL A 440 -13.73 15.68 -0.91
CA VAL A 440 -12.76 14.80 -0.23
C VAL A 440 -12.12 15.45 1.01
N SER A 441 -12.12 16.78 1.06
CA SER A 441 -11.51 17.55 2.14
C SER A 441 -12.49 17.91 3.28
N SER A 442 -13.79 17.61 3.10
CA SER A 442 -14.86 18.03 4.03
C SER A 442 -14.98 17.21 5.32
N THR A 443 -14.26 16.09 5.44
CA THR A 443 -14.52 15.10 6.50
C THR A 443 -13.65 15.29 7.75
N ARG A 444 -12.32 15.23 7.61
CA ARG A 444 -11.36 15.17 8.73
C ARG A 444 -10.27 16.24 8.67
N GLY A 445 -10.28 17.09 7.65
CA GLY A 445 -9.14 17.97 7.33
C GLY A 445 -7.90 17.18 6.92
N TYR A 446 -6.73 17.84 6.96
CA TYR A 446 -5.47 17.29 6.46
C TYR A 446 -4.42 17.01 7.55
N ALA A 447 -4.73 17.37 8.80
CA ALA A 447 -3.81 17.18 9.90
C ALA A 447 -3.58 15.67 10.13
N PRO A 448 -2.33 15.20 10.20
CA PRO A 448 -2.08 13.82 10.55
C PRO A 448 -2.65 13.46 11.92
N PRO A 449 -3.03 12.19 12.11
CA PRO A 449 -3.46 11.70 13.42
C PRO A 449 -2.34 11.87 14.46
N ARG A 450 -2.74 11.99 15.73
CA ARG A 450 -1.81 12.03 16.87
C ARG A 450 -1.39 10.61 17.22
N ILE A 451 -0.12 10.43 17.58
CA ILE A 451 0.38 9.15 18.07
C ILE A 451 -0.14 8.93 19.49
N VAL A 452 -0.87 7.83 19.70
CA VAL A 452 -1.45 7.47 21.00
C VAL A 452 -0.34 7.01 21.94
N VAL A 453 -0.28 7.57 23.16
CA VAL A 453 0.64 7.14 24.22
C VAL A 453 -0.10 6.87 25.53
N GLY A 454 0.37 5.90 26.30
CA GLY A 454 -0.27 5.45 27.55
C GLY A 454 -1.29 4.32 27.40
N ASP A 455 -1.53 3.85 26.18
CA ASP A 455 -2.41 2.71 25.93
C ASP A 455 -1.65 1.38 26.11
N PRO A 456 -2.22 0.37 26.81
CA PRO A 456 -1.55 -0.91 27.04
C PRO A 456 -1.25 -1.72 25.76
N HIS A 457 -1.94 -1.46 24.64
CA HIS A 457 -1.66 -2.12 23.35
C HIS A 457 -0.37 -1.62 22.68
N ALA A 458 0.20 -0.51 23.18
CA ALA A 458 1.48 0.05 22.75
C ALA A 458 2.17 0.75 23.93
N ASN A 459 2.81 -0.05 24.80
CA ASN A 459 3.62 0.44 25.91
C ASN A 459 4.90 -0.41 26.02
N PRO A 460 6.08 0.08 25.57
CA PRO A 460 6.37 1.43 25.10
C PRO A 460 5.74 1.79 23.74
N VAL A 461 5.60 3.09 23.49
CA VAL A 461 5.42 3.65 22.14
C VAL A 461 6.77 4.06 21.58
N TYR A 462 7.05 3.64 20.34
CA TYR A 462 8.31 3.89 19.66
C TYR A 462 8.18 5.00 18.60
N LEU A 463 8.66 6.20 18.92
CA LEU A 463 8.63 7.36 18.05
C LEU A 463 9.91 7.44 17.21
N THR A 464 9.79 7.75 15.92
CA THR A 464 10.92 7.88 15.00
C THR A 464 10.87 9.18 14.22
N LEU A 465 11.98 9.55 13.59
CA LEU A 465 12.03 10.72 12.71
C LEU A 465 11.08 10.62 11.50
N GLN A 466 10.56 9.43 11.16
CA GLN A 466 9.53 9.26 10.12
C GLN A 466 8.29 10.10 10.39
N ASP A 467 7.90 10.20 11.67
CA ASP A 467 6.69 10.89 12.10
C ASP A 467 6.97 12.26 12.73
N GLN A 468 8.25 12.64 12.78
CA GLN A 468 8.64 13.93 13.33
C GLN A 468 8.30 15.08 12.36
N ARG A 469 7.57 16.06 12.88
CA ARG A 469 7.10 17.23 12.14
C ARG A 469 8.06 18.41 12.29
N SER A 470 8.04 19.29 11.29
CA SER A 470 8.77 20.56 11.29
C SER A 470 7.79 21.74 11.35
N GLY A 471 7.92 22.57 12.38
CA GLY A 471 7.30 23.89 12.51
C GLY A 471 5.97 23.94 13.28
N GLU A 472 5.79 24.81 14.28
CA GLU A 472 5.62 26.29 14.21
C GLU A 472 6.84 27.22 13.97
N ALA A 473 8.03 26.70 13.67
CA ALA A 473 9.11 27.41 12.99
C ALA A 473 9.88 26.48 12.01
N PRO A 474 10.36 26.97 10.85
CA PRO A 474 11.24 26.20 9.97
C PRO A 474 12.51 25.85 10.74
N ALA A 475 12.88 24.57 10.83
CA ALA A 475 14.14 24.05 11.40
C ALA A 475 14.82 25.03 12.38
N GLY A 476 14.15 25.35 13.48
CA GLY A 476 14.75 26.16 14.53
C GLY A 476 15.80 25.35 15.28
N PRO A 477 16.67 26.01 16.06
CA PRO A 477 17.78 25.37 16.79
C PRO A 477 17.35 24.47 17.96
N ASN A 478 16.14 23.88 17.95
CA ASN A 478 15.58 23.07 19.04
C ASN A 478 14.93 21.74 18.57
N GLY A 479 15.23 21.27 17.35
CA GLY A 479 14.68 20.02 16.81
C GLY A 479 13.22 20.06 16.37
N GLY A 480 12.74 18.97 15.75
CA GLY A 480 11.33 18.77 15.36
C GLY A 480 10.46 18.31 16.54
N PHE A 481 9.17 18.03 16.28
CA PHE A 481 8.25 17.51 17.31
C PHE A 481 7.41 16.35 16.81
N TRP A 482 6.99 15.49 17.73
CA TRP A 482 5.95 14.49 17.49
C TRP A 482 4.62 14.98 18.05
N SER A 483 3.57 14.86 17.25
CA SER A 483 2.20 15.10 17.71
C SER A 483 1.70 13.84 18.43
N ILE A 484 1.46 13.95 19.73
CA ILE A 484 1.00 12.82 20.55
C ILE A 484 -0.35 13.11 21.21
N GLU A 485 -1.01 12.05 21.63
CA GLU A 485 -2.21 12.05 22.47
C GLU A 485 -1.92 11.20 23.72
N VAL A 486 -1.83 11.85 24.89
CA VAL A 486 -1.61 11.16 26.17
C VAL A 486 -2.96 10.68 26.69
N THR A 487 -3.23 9.38 26.56
CA THR A 487 -4.54 8.81 26.92
C THR A 487 -4.73 8.65 28.42
N VAL A 488 -3.64 8.44 29.16
CA VAL A 488 -3.67 8.20 30.61
C VAL A 488 -2.79 9.21 31.32
N LYS A 489 -3.35 9.97 32.26
CA LYS A 489 -2.52 10.75 33.18
C LYS A 489 -1.72 9.80 34.06
N GLY A 490 -0.41 9.99 34.17
CA GLY A 490 0.43 9.12 34.98
C GLY A 490 1.90 9.52 34.95
N ASN A 491 2.74 8.66 35.53
CA ASN A 491 4.18 8.78 35.39
C ASN A 491 4.67 7.95 34.21
N TYR A 492 5.58 8.55 33.45
CA TYR A 492 6.18 7.97 32.27
C TYR A 492 7.70 7.83 32.43
N ALA A 493 8.28 6.89 31.69
CA ALA A 493 9.69 6.81 31.41
C ALA A 493 9.92 7.11 29.92
N ALA A 494 10.91 7.94 29.60
CA ALA A 494 11.27 8.26 28.22
C ALA A 494 12.74 7.95 27.95
N LYS A 495 13.01 7.00 27.06
CA LYS A 495 14.35 6.70 26.57
C LYS A 495 14.60 7.45 25.26
N LEU A 496 15.65 8.26 25.21
CA LEU A 496 16.07 8.99 24.02
C LEU A 496 17.29 8.31 23.42
N VAL A 497 17.32 8.16 22.09
CA VAL A 497 18.46 7.58 21.37
C VAL A 497 18.92 8.54 20.27
N PHE A 498 20.23 8.74 20.17
CA PHE A 498 20.93 9.65 19.25
C PHE A 498 21.90 8.84 18.36
N SER A 499 22.34 9.38 17.21
CA SER A 499 23.41 8.70 16.48
C SER A 499 24.77 8.89 17.15
N GLY A 500 25.69 7.95 16.92
CA GLY A 500 27.07 8.09 17.35
C GLY A 500 27.78 9.29 16.71
N GLU A 501 27.37 9.73 15.51
CA GLU A 501 27.88 10.95 14.89
C GLU A 501 27.38 12.20 15.62
N ASP A 502 26.09 12.25 15.97
CA ASP A 502 25.47 13.39 16.66
C ASP A 502 26.17 13.74 17.97
N VAL A 503 26.63 12.73 18.73
CA VAL A 503 27.28 12.92 20.04
C VAL A 503 28.79 13.20 19.94
N ARG A 504 29.40 13.03 18.77
CA ARG A 504 30.85 13.21 18.57
C ARG A 504 31.23 14.63 18.14
N ASP A 505 30.32 15.39 17.53
CA ASP A 505 30.62 16.72 16.98
C ASP A 505 29.48 17.75 17.19
N PRO A 506 29.68 18.79 18.05
CA PRO A 506 30.89 19.12 18.79
C PRO A 506 31.18 18.15 19.97
N PRO A 507 32.43 18.09 20.46
CA PRO A 507 32.73 17.33 21.67
C PRO A 507 32.06 17.97 22.89
N GLU A 508 31.83 17.14 23.90
CA GLU A 508 31.24 17.44 25.21
C GLU A 508 31.58 18.82 25.83
N PRO A 509 30.71 19.34 26.74
CA PRO A 509 29.57 18.66 27.38
C PRO A 509 28.28 18.73 26.57
N TRP A 510 27.46 17.67 26.63
CA TRP A 510 26.11 17.62 26.09
C TRP A 510 25.07 17.71 27.21
N GLU A 511 23.95 18.40 26.97
CA GLU A 511 22.74 18.38 27.80
C GLU A 511 21.60 17.77 26.99
N ALA A 512 21.00 16.69 27.49
CA ALA A 512 19.80 16.10 26.91
C ALA A 512 18.56 16.85 27.43
N HIS A 513 17.61 17.09 26.54
CA HIS A 513 16.35 17.79 26.83
C HIS A 513 15.17 16.97 26.33
N LEU A 514 14.09 16.97 27.11
CA LEU A 514 12.79 16.43 26.73
C LEU A 514 11.69 17.40 27.15
N VAL A 515 10.83 17.77 26.20
CA VAL A 515 9.66 18.60 26.43
C VAL A 515 8.41 17.85 25.98
N ILE A 516 7.45 17.64 26.89
CA ILE A 516 6.15 17.03 26.58
C ILE A 516 5.05 17.87 27.20
N GLY A 517 4.18 18.46 26.37
CA GLY A 517 2.98 19.16 26.88
C GLY A 517 3.27 20.26 27.92
N GLY A 518 4.41 20.94 27.79
CA GLY A 518 4.87 21.98 28.74
C GLY A 518 5.75 21.47 29.89
N VAL A 519 5.85 20.15 30.10
CA VAL A 519 6.80 19.55 31.05
C VAL A 519 8.18 19.51 30.40
N HIS A 520 9.16 20.23 30.97
CA HIS A 520 10.54 20.27 30.48
C HIS A 520 11.48 19.63 31.49
N VAL A 521 12.14 18.54 31.10
CA VAL A 521 13.19 17.87 31.87
C VAL A 521 14.50 17.88 31.10
N ARG A 522 15.61 17.90 31.83
CA ARG A 522 16.95 17.94 31.25
C ARG A 522 17.97 17.25 32.15
N GLN A 523 19.01 16.68 31.55
CA GLN A 523 20.13 16.08 32.27
C GLN A 523 21.42 16.11 31.45
N PRO A 524 22.60 16.13 32.09
CA PRO A 524 23.86 15.97 31.37
C PRO A 524 23.95 14.63 30.64
N LEU A 525 24.44 14.64 29.41
CA LEU A 525 24.83 13.46 28.65
C LEU A 525 26.37 13.42 28.59
N ARG A 526 26.97 12.48 29.30
CA ARG A 526 28.43 12.33 29.45
C ARG A 526 28.91 11.05 28.79
N ASP A 527 30.24 10.96 28.63
CA ASP A 527 30.96 9.80 28.13
C ASP A 527 30.58 9.41 26.69
N SER A 528 30.15 10.37 25.89
CA SER A 528 29.72 10.20 24.49
C SER A 528 28.64 9.12 24.33
N LYS A 529 27.81 8.92 25.36
CA LYS A 529 26.68 7.99 25.32
C LYS A 529 25.70 8.39 24.22
N THR A 530 25.18 7.40 23.51
CA THR A 530 24.20 7.58 22.44
C THR A 530 22.75 7.52 22.93
N ASP A 531 22.53 7.35 24.22
CA ASP A 531 21.19 7.28 24.79
C ASP A 531 21.14 7.80 26.23
N CYS A 532 19.93 8.18 26.67
CA CYS A 532 19.63 8.51 28.05
C CYS A 532 18.16 8.23 28.39
N GLU A 533 17.84 8.11 29.67
CA GLU A 533 16.47 7.88 30.16
C GLU A 533 16.05 9.00 31.12
N PHE A 534 14.83 9.49 30.96
CA PHE A 534 14.14 10.38 31.89
C PHE A 534 13.06 9.61 32.63
N ARG A 535 13.15 9.53 33.96
CA ARG A 535 12.20 8.77 34.79
C ARG A 535 12.19 9.26 36.25
N PRO A 536 11.02 9.49 36.87
CA PRO A 536 9.69 9.56 36.27
C PRO A 536 9.41 10.93 35.61
N ILE A 537 8.51 10.95 34.63
CA ILE A 537 7.95 12.18 34.03
C ILE A 537 6.44 12.16 34.27
N SER A 538 5.92 13.08 35.08
CA SER A 538 4.47 13.17 35.31
C SER A 538 3.80 13.91 34.16
N LEU A 539 2.93 13.24 33.41
CA LEU A 539 2.24 13.82 32.25
C LEU A 539 0.72 13.94 32.51
N PRO A 540 0.08 15.07 32.16
CA PRO A 540 -1.38 15.13 32.08
C PRO A 540 -1.89 14.34 30.87
N SER A 541 -3.16 13.94 30.90
CA SER A 541 -3.84 13.40 29.71
C SER A 541 -4.19 14.53 28.73
N GLY A 542 -4.22 14.22 27.44
CA GLY A 542 -4.64 15.11 26.37
C GLY A 542 -3.61 15.27 25.25
N PRO A 543 -3.91 16.13 24.27
CA PRO A 543 -3.04 16.38 23.13
C PRO A 543 -1.77 17.10 23.59
N ALA A 544 -0.62 16.63 23.12
CA ALA A 544 0.67 17.25 23.41
C ALA A 544 1.61 17.21 22.20
N SER A 545 2.63 18.07 22.25
CA SER A 545 3.81 17.98 21.40
C SER A 545 4.96 17.44 22.22
N LEU A 546 5.67 16.44 21.69
CA LEU A 546 6.90 15.89 22.26
C LEU A 546 8.10 16.41 21.47
N ARG A 547 9.12 16.93 22.16
CA ARG A 547 10.41 17.34 21.58
C ARG A 547 11.54 16.72 22.38
N ALA A 548 12.54 16.17 21.70
CA ALA A 548 13.67 15.51 22.32
C ALA A 548 14.96 15.82 21.54
N TRP A 549 15.97 16.36 22.21
CA TRP A 549 17.25 16.73 21.60
C TRP A 549 18.37 16.71 22.63
N ILE A 550 19.61 16.72 22.15
CA ILE A 550 20.81 17.07 22.92
C ILE A 550 21.34 18.41 22.43
N GLU A 551 21.97 19.17 23.30
CA GLU A 551 22.56 20.46 22.95
C GLU A 551 23.97 20.58 23.52
N SER A 552 24.89 21.10 22.71
CA SER A 552 26.22 21.52 23.16
C SER A 552 26.64 22.79 22.45
N LYS A 553 27.11 23.79 23.22
CA LYS A 553 27.55 25.10 22.69
C LYS A 553 26.50 25.78 21.78
N GLY A 554 25.21 25.64 22.11
CA GLY A 554 24.12 26.20 21.31
C GLY A 554 23.77 25.41 20.04
N ILE A 555 24.38 24.23 19.84
CA ILE A 555 24.15 23.37 18.67
C ILE A 555 23.25 22.20 19.10
N PRO A 556 21.97 22.16 18.66
CA PRO A 556 21.07 21.05 18.94
C PRO A 556 21.33 19.83 18.03
N ARG A 557 21.03 18.63 18.52
CA ARG A 557 20.85 17.42 17.72
C ARG A 557 19.62 16.67 18.21
N THR A 558 18.71 16.39 17.30
CA THR A 558 17.44 15.74 17.60
C THR A 558 17.63 14.26 17.97
N ALA A 559 16.84 13.76 18.91
CA ALA A 559 16.76 12.33 19.17
C ALA A 559 16.22 11.59 17.93
N ARG A 560 16.92 10.53 17.51
CA ARG A 560 16.49 9.68 16.39
C ARG A 560 15.30 8.82 16.76
N TYR A 561 15.29 8.34 18.00
CA TYR A 561 14.23 7.50 18.55
C TYR A 561 13.86 7.95 19.96
N VAL A 562 12.57 7.81 20.28
CA VAL A 562 12.05 8.05 21.63
C VAL A 562 11.12 6.91 22.00
N ASP A 563 11.47 6.16 23.05
CA ASP A 563 10.59 5.16 23.67
C ASP A 563 9.86 5.85 24.82
N LEU A 564 8.53 5.93 24.76
CA LEU A 564 7.73 6.50 25.84
C LEU A 564 6.88 5.42 26.48
N SER A 565 7.10 5.17 27.77
CA SER A 565 6.42 4.11 28.53
C SER A 565 5.61 4.68 29.70
N LEU A 566 4.35 4.28 29.86
CA LEU A 566 3.59 4.51 31.09
C LEU A 566 4.09 3.53 32.17
N ILE A 567 4.43 4.03 33.36
CA ILE A 567 5.03 3.22 34.44
C ILE A 567 4.23 3.20 35.75
N SER A 568 3.36 4.17 36.03
CA SER A 568 2.46 4.17 37.21
C SER A 568 1.33 5.19 37.13
#